data_AF-A0A1C5W3N2-F1
#
_entry.id   AF-A0A1C5W3N2-F1
#
_cell.length_a   1.000
_cell.length_b   1.000
_cell.length_c   1.000
_cell.angle_alpha   90.00
_cell.angle_beta   90.00
_cell.angle_gamma   90.00
#
_symmetry.space_group_name_H-M   'P 1'
#
loop_
_entity.id
_entity.type
_entity.pdbx_description
1 polymer ?
#
loop_
_entity_poly.entity_id
_entity_poly.type
_entity_poly.pdbx_seq_one_letter_code
_entity_poly.pdbx_strand_id
1 'polypeptide(L)'
;MLLYLLLPLVAIAMLMAPLIPVYAGITTGKKAKHAIWFNLCAFGGLILLMLILPLGGFVSAAAADGVAGALSTGEGIKYLGAALATGLSCIGAGVAVGNAAPAAIGACSEDPKAFGKAMIFVVMGEGIAIYGLVISFMILFT
;
A
#
# COMPACT_ATOMS: atom_id res chain seq x y z
N MET A 1 22.44 -10.83 4.13
CA MET A 1 21.86 -10.44 2.82
C MET A 1 20.52 -11.12 2.54
N LEU A 2 20.38 -12.45 2.69
CA LEU A 2 19.10 -13.14 2.47
C LEU A 2 17.96 -12.68 3.42
N LEU A 3 18.29 -12.38 4.68
CA LEU A 3 17.32 -11.90 5.68
C LEU A 3 16.71 -10.52 5.33
N TYR A 4 17.50 -9.61 4.76
CA TYR A 4 17.04 -8.28 4.34
C TYR A 4 16.17 -8.33 3.07
N LEU A 5 16.36 -9.35 2.21
CA LEU A 5 15.52 -9.59 1.04
C LEU A 5 14.19 -10.27 1.43
N LEU A 6 14.19 -11.13 2.44
CA LEU A 6 13.00 -11.84 2.92
C LEU A 6 12.06 -10.94 3.75
N LEU A 7 12.58 -9.99 4.51
CA LEU A 7 11.80 -9.10 5.36
C LEU A 7 10.67 -8.34 4.62
N PRO A 8 10.91 -7.67 3.46
CA PRO A 8 9.82 -7.02 2.72
C PRO A 8 8.81 -8.03 2.16
N LEU A 9 9.25 -9.23 1.79
CA LEU A 9 8.39 -10.30 1.26
C LEU A 9 7.45 -10.85 2.35
N VAL A 10 7.95 -11.00 3.58
CA VAL A 10 7.15 -11.40 4.74
C VAL A 10 6.16 -10.31 5.14
N ALA A 11 6.55 -9.03 5.09
CA ALA A 11 5.66 -7.91 5.35
C ALA A 11 4.51 -7.84 4.34
N ILE A 12 4.80 -8.03 3.05
CA ILE A 12 3.79 -8.11 1.98
C ILE A 12 2.87 -9.32 2.21
N ALA A 13 3.43 -10.48 2.56
CA ALA A 13 2.64 -11.69 2.84
C ALA A 13 1.69 -11.51 4.05
N MET A 14 2.14 -10.83 5.12
CA MET A 14 1.29 -10.51 6.27
C MET A 14 0.19 -9.50 5.94
N LEU A 15 0.48 -8.52 5.07
CA LEU A 15 -0.52 -7.56 4.58
C LEU A 15 -1.58 -8.22 3.69
N MET A 16 -1.19 -9.25 2.93
CA MET A 16 -2.07 -10.02 2.05
C MET A 16 -2.87 -11.11 2.79
N ALA A 17 -2.38 -11.63 3.91
CA ALA A 17 -3.01 -12.72 4.66
C ALA A 17 -4.50 -12.50 5.02
N PRO A 18 -4.95 -11.29 5.42
CA PRO A 18 -6.36 -11.04 5.70
C PRO A 18 -7.25 -10.96 4.44
N LEU A 19 -6.65 -10.79 3.24
CA LEU A 19 -7.36 -10.74 1.95
C LEU A 19 -7.53 -12.14 1.32
N ILE A 20 -6.69 -13.12 1.67
CA ILE A 20 -6.78 -14.51 1.19
C ILE A 20 -8.16 -15.14 1.43
N PRO A 21 -8.78 -15.08 2.63
CA PRO A 21 -10.09 -15.69 2.85
C PRO A 21 -11.23 -14.95 2.13
N VAL A 22 -11.03 -13.69 1.74
CA VAL A 22 -11.99 -12.91 0.93
C VAL A 22 -11.90 -13.33 -0.54
N TYR A 23 -10.68 -13.50 -1.06
CA TYR A 23 -10.44 -13.88 -2.46
C TYR A 23 -10.73 -15.37 -2.72
N ALA A 24 -10.57 -16.24 -1.72
CA ALA A 24 -10.88 -17.67 -1.78
C ALA A 24 -12.40 -17.99 -1.78
N GLY A 25 -13.28 -16.98 -1.73
CA GLY A 25 -14.73 -17.16 -1.82
C GLY A 25 -15.39 -17.80 -0.59
N ILE A 26 -14.62 -18.07 0.48
CA ILE A 26 -15.10 -18.73 1.71
C ILE A 26 -15.99 -17.79 2.53
N THR A 27 -15.81 -16.47 2.40
CA THR A 27 -16.62 -15.48 3.13
C THR A 27 -17.39 -14.60 2.16
N THR A 28 -18.72 -14.75 2.10
CA THR A 28 -19.61 -13.92 1.27
C THR A 28 -20.40 -12.94 2.14
N GLY A 29 -20.70 -11.75 1.60
CA GLY A 29 -21.57 -10.75 2.26
C GLY A 29 -20.89 -9.90 3.35
N LYS A 30 -21.58 -9.68 4.48
CA LYS A 30 -21.16 -8.73 5.54
C LYS A 30 -19.78 -9.02 6.15
N LYS A 31 -19.33 -10.28 6.13
CA LYS A 31 -18.03 -10.72 6.69
C LYS A 31 -16.83 -10.31 5.82
N ALA A 32 -16.99 -10.30 4.48
CA ALA A 32 -15.96 -9.81 3.56
C ALA A 32 -15.72 -8.30 3.73
N LYS A 33 -16.80 -7.54 3.92
CA LYS A 33 -16.73 -6.10 4.22
C LYS A 33 -15.99 -5.81 5.53
N HIS A 34 -16.17 -6.65 6.56
CA HIS A 34 -15.45 -6.53 7.82
C HIS A 34 -13.98 -6.96 7.71
N ALA A 35 -13.64 -7.93 6.86
CA ALA A 35 -12.25 -8.34 6.60
C ALA A 35 -11.44 -7.23 5.90
N ILE A 36 -12.06 -6.52 4.93
CA ILE A 36 -11.45 -5.36 4.26
C ILE A 36 -11.25 -4.21 5.26
N TRP A 37 -12.25 -3.91 6.10
CA TRP A 37 -12.13 -2.90 7.15
C TRP A 37 -11.06 -3.28 8.18
N PHE A 38 -10.98 -4.55 8.58
CA PHE A 38 -9.96 -5.03 9.49
C PHE A 38 -8.55 -4.92 8.89
N ASN A 39 -8.38 -5.19 7.59
CA ASN A 39 -7.10 -5.01 6.89
C ASN A 39 -6.68 -3.53 6.84
N LEU A 40 -7.62 -2.63 6.51
CA LEU A 40 -7.36 -1.18 6.47
C LEU A 40 -7.05 -0.62 7.87
N CYS A 41 -7.76 -1.08 8.90
CA CYS A 41 -7.48 -0.73 10.29
C CYS A 41 -6.16 -1.33 10.79
N ALA A 42 -5.80 -2.55 10.41
CA ALA A 42 -4.53 -3.18 10.76
C ALA A 42 -3.36 -2.46 10.07
N PHE A 43 -3.51 -2.05 8.81
CA PHE A 43 -2.53 -1.24 8.10
C PHE A 43 -2.35 0.14 8.74
N GLY A 44 -3.45 0.85 9.03
CA GLY A 44 -3.41 2.14 9.75
C GLY A 44 -2.84 2.01 11.16
N GLY A 45 -3.18 0.92 11.87
CA GLY A 45 -2.66 0.60 13.20
C GLY A 45 -1.16 0.30 13.18
N LEU A 46 -0.67 -0.42 12.17
CA LEU A 46 0.76 -0.65 11.95
C LEU A 46 1.50 0.66 11.66
N ILE A 47 0.94 1.55 10.84
CA ILE A 47 1.54 2.88 10.57
C ILE A 47 1.64 3.69 11.87
N LEU A 48 0.58 3.75 12.67
CA LEU A 48 0.58 4.44 13.95
C LEU A 48 1.55 3.80 14.96
N LEU A 49 1.61 2.47 15.00
CA LEU A 49 2.55 1.74 15.85
C LEU A 49 4.01 2.04 15.46
N MET A 50 4.33 2.03 14.17
CA MET A 50 5.65 2.39 13.64
C MET A 50 6.01 3.86 13.89
N LEU A 51 5.02 4.75 14.03
CA LEU A 51 5.23 6.15 14.39
C LEU A 51 5.43 6.36 15.90
N ILE A 52 4.67 5.64 16.74
CA ILE A 52 4.64 5.83 18.21
C ILE A 52 5.78 5.09 18.91
N LEU A 53 6.17 3.89 18.45
CA LEU A 53 7.24 3.08 19.07
C LEU A 53 8.59 3.82 19.18
N PRO A 54 9.06 4.57 18.17
CA PRO A 54 10.29 5.37 18.27
C PRO A 54 10.18 6.53 19.27
N LEU A 55 9.01 7.14 19.40
CA LEU A 55 8.73 8.27 20.32
C LEU A 55 8.65 7.82 21.80
N GLY A 56 8.27 6.56 22.05
CA GLY A 56 8.15 6.01 23.40
C GLY A 56 9.44 5.44 24.00
N GLY A 57 10.57 5.46 23.29
CA GLY A 57 11.85 4.95 23.80
C GLY A 57 11.94 3.42 23.94
N PHE A 58 11.00 2.66 23.37
CA PHE A 58 10.96 1.19 23.43
C PHE A 58 11.89 0.51 22.40
N VAL A 59 12.81 1.25 21.82
CA VAL A 59 13.79 0.76 20.84
C VAL A 59 14.96 0.15 21.62
N SER A 60 15.23 -1.15 21.43
CA SER A 60 16.40 -1.83 21.99
C SER A 60 17.69 -1.10 21.56
N ALA A 61 18.71 -1.05 22.42
CA ALA A 61 19.94 -0.27 22.22
C ALA A 61 20.63 -0.53 20.85
N ALA A 62 20.48 -1.73 20.28
CA ALA A 62 20.99 -2.07 18.94
C ALA A 62 20.31 -1.32 17.77
N ALA A 63 19.12 -0.76 17.99
CA ALA A 63 18.39 0.04 17.01
C ALA A 63 18.48 1.55 17.29
N ALA A 64 18.99 1.96 18.47
CA ALA A 64 19.17 3.37 18.82
C ALA A 64 20.15 4.11 17.90
N ASP A 65 21.21 3.45 17.43
CA ASP A 65 22.18 4.05 16.48
C ASP A 65 21.54 4.35 15.11
N GLY A 66 20.59 3.52 14.67
CA GLY A 66 19.86 3.74 13.42
C GLY A 66 18.83 4.88 13.51
N VAL A 67 18.22 5.06 14.68
CA VAL A 67 17.19 6.09 14.90
C VAL A 67 17.83 7.47 15.17
N ALA A 68 18.94 7.51 15.90
CA ALA A 68 19.70 8.75 16.13
C ALA A 68 20.33 9.26 14.82
N GLY A 69 20.89 8.39 13.99
CA GLY A 69 21.40 8.74 12.65
C GLY A 69 20.31 9.21 11.68
N ALA A 70 19.11 8.60 11.75
CA ALA A 70 17.97 8.99 10.92
C ALA A 70 17.36 10.35 11.31
N LEU A 71 17.39 10.72 12.59
CA LEU A 71 16.95 12.03 13.08
C LEU A 71 18.02 13.13 12.90
N SER A 72 19.31 12.77 12.84
CA SER A 72 20.42 13.74 12.77
C SER A 72 20.84 14.14 11.35
N THR A 73 20.29 13.51 10.31
CA THR A 73 20.75 13.71 8.92
C THR A 73 19.56 13.58 7.98
N GLY A 74 19.52 14.35 6.88
CA GLY A 74 18.39 14.44 5.94
C GLY A 74 17.84 13.12 5.38
N GLU A 75 18.46 11.98 5.69
CA GLU A 75 17.99 10.63 5.37
C GLU A 75 16.65 10.25 6.02
N GLY A 76 16.37 10.64 7.27
CA GLY A 76 15.06 10.35 7.89
C GLY A 76 13.89 11.03 7.16
N ILE A 77 14.09 12.29 6.78
CA ILE A 77 13.14 13.07 5.98
C ILE A 77 13.02 12.47 4.56
N LYS A 78 14.11 11.94 4.02
CA LYS A 78 14.14 11.22 2.73
C LYS A 78 13.25 9.98 2.75
N TYR A 79 13.37 9.14 3.77
CA TYR A 79 12.53 7.94 3.91
C TYR A 79 11.06 8.29 4.14
N LEU A 80 10.78 9.32 4.94
CA LEU A 80 9.41 9.79 5.14
C LEU A 80 8.80 10.34 3.84
N GLY A 81 9.56 11.15 3.09
CA GLY A 81 9.14 11.68 1.80
C GLY A 81 8.86 10.58 0.78
N ALA A 82 9.71 9.55 0.72
CA ALA A 82 9.50 8.39 -0.13
C ALA A 82 8.23 7.60 0.28
N ALA A 83 8.00 7.39 1.57
CA ALA A 83 6.80 6.69 2.05
C ALA A 83 5.50 7.45 1.72
N LEU A 84 5.50 8.78 1.90
CA LEU A 84 4.34 9.63 1.61
C LEU A 84 4.03 9.70 0.11
N ALA A 85 5.05 9.80 -0.75
CA ALA A 85 4.87 9.87 -2.21
C ALA A 85 4.15 8.63 -2.78
N THR A 86 4.59 7.42 -2.40
CA THR A 86 3.90 6.18 -2.81
C THR A 86 2.57 6.03 -2.10
N GLY A 87 2.52 6.26 -0.78
CA GLY A 87 1.32 6.04 0.02
C GLY A 87 0.13 6.88 -0.44
N LEU A 88 0.31 8.19 -0.59
CA LEU A 88 -0.77 9.08 -1.04
C LEU A 88 -1.18 8.82 -2.49
N SER A 89 -0.23 8.47 -3.34
CA SER A 89 -0.51 8.13 -4.73
C SER A 89 -1.37 6.86 -4.85
N CYS A 90 -1.04 5.81 -4.10
CA CYS A 90 -1.82 4.57 -4.07
C CYS A 90 -3.24 4.78 -3.57
N ILE A 91 -3.46 5.71 -2.63
CA ILE A 91 -4.82 6.06 -2.17
C ILE A 91 -5.62 6.70 -3.32
N GLY A 92 -5.03 7.68 -4.02
CA GLY A 92 -5.67 8.32 -5.17
C GLY A 92 -5.98 7.34 -6.30
N ALA A 93 -5.04 6.47 -6.64
CA ALA A 93 -5.22 5.41 -7.64
C ALA A 93 -6.32 4.42 -7.23
N GLY A 94 -6.34 4.00 -5.96
CA GLY A 94 -7.38 3.10 -5.44
C GLY A 94 -8.79 3.67 -5.55
N VAL A 95 -8.97 4.97 -5.27
CA VAL A 95 -10.26 5.66 -5.43
C VAL A 95 -10.68 5.74 -6.91
N ALA A 96 -9.74 6.01 -7.82
CA ALA A 96 -10.01 6.08 -9.25
C ALA A 96 -10.42 4.68 -9.80
N VAL A 97 -9.61 3.66 -9.53
CA VAL A 97 -9.82 2.29 -10.02
C VAL A 97 -11.06 1.65 -9.38
N GLY A 98 -11.33 1.93 -8.10
CA GLY A 98 -12.50 1.43 -7.39
C GLY A 98 -13.84 1.84 -8.02
N ASN A 99 -13.89 2.97 -8.72
CA ASN A 99 -15.07 3.42 -9.46
C ASN A 99 -15.02 3.02 -10.94
N ALA A 100 -13.84 3.06 -11.57
CA ALA A 100 -13.69 2.77 -12.99
C ALA A 100 -13.87 1.28 -13.33
N ALA A 101 -13.33 0.37 -12.51
CA ALA A 101 -13.38 -1.07 -12.79
C ALA A 101 -14.82 -1.64 -12.76
N PRO A 102 -15.68 -1.34 -11.77
CA PRO A 102 -17.07 -1.78 -11.78
C PRO A 102 -17.87 -1.20 -12.95
N ALA A 103 -17.62 0.06 -13.33
CA ALA A 103 -18.27 0.69 -14.48
C ALA A 103 -17.86 0.01 -15.80
N ALA A 104 -16.58 -0.35 -15.94
CA ALA A 104 -16.09 -1.11 -17.09
C ALA A 104 -16.76 -2.48 -17.18
N ILE A 105 -16.84 -3.23 -16.07
CA ILE A 105 -17.51 -4.54 -16.02
C ILE A 105 -19.01 -4.40 -16.33
N GLY A 106 -19.66 -3.35 -15.82
CA GLY A 106 -21.06 -3.04 -16.13
C GLY A 106 -21.29 -2.79 -17.61
N ALA A 107 -20.47 -1.96 -18.25
CA ALA A 107 -20.56 -1.69 -19.69
C ALA A 107 -20.34 -2.94 -20.55
N CYS A 108 -19.53 -3.89 -20.09
CA CYS A 108 -19.32 -5.17 -20.79
C CYS A 108 -20.55 -6.07 -20.79
N SER A 109 -21.42 -5.93 -19.78
CA SER A 109 -22.66 -6.69 -19.71
C SER A 109 -23.64 -6.28 -20.80
N GLU A 110 -23.56 -5.04 -21.29
CA GLU A 110 -24.35 -4.53 -22.41
C GLU A 110 -23.65 -4.70 -23.76
N ASP A 111 -22.36 -4.32 -23.85
CA ASP A 111 -21.55 -4.49 -25.05
C ASP A 111 -20.18 -5.09 -24.70
N PRO A 112 -19.96 -6.40 -24.95
CA PRO A 112 -18.68 -7.05 -24.72
C PRO A 112 -17.52 -6.43 -25.52
N LYS A 113 -17.82 -5.78 -26.66
CA LYS A 113 -16.78 -5.10 -27.48
C LYS A 113 -16.30 -3.80 -26.84
N ALA A 114 -17.07 -3.23 -25.90
CA ALA A 114 -16.69 -2.03 -25.19
C ALA A 114 -15.66 -2.29 -24.07
N PHE A 115 -15.45 -3.55 -23.64
CA PHE A 115 -14.54 -3.88 -22.54
C PHE A 115 -13.15 -3.30 -22.72
N GLY A 116 -12.52 -3.54 -23.87
CA GLY A 116 -11.15 -3.10 -24.13
C GLY A 116 -11.01 -1.58 -24.07
N LYS A 117 -12.02 -0.84 -24.55
CA LYS A 117 -12.03 0.63 -24.48
C LYS A 117 -12.25 1.13 -23.06
N ALA A 118 -13.13 0.49 -22.29
CA ALA A 118 -13.38 0.83 -20.89
C ALA A 118 -12.15 0.53 -20.01
N MET A 119 -11.41 -0.53 -20.29
CA MET A 119 -10.21 -0.93 -19.55
C MET A 119 -9.08 0.11 -19.64
N ILE A 120 -8.98 0.86 -20.74
CA ILE A 120 -8.00 1.95 -20.88
C ILE A 120 -8.18 2.99 -19.76
N PHE A 121 -9.41 3.32 -19.40
CA PHE A 121 -9.70 4.28 -18.33
C PHE A 121 -9.37 3.72 -16.94
N VAL A 122 -9.51 2.40 -16.75
CA VAL A 122 -9.14 1.73 -15.49
C VAL A 122 -7.62 1.78 -15.29
N VAL A 123 -6.84 1.39 -16.30
CA VAL A 123 -5.37 1.40 -16.23
C VAL A 123 -4.79 2.81 -16.17
N MET A 124 -5.46 3.80 -16.78
CA MET A 124 -5.07 5.19 -16.63
C MET A 124 -5.10 5.64 -15.15
N GLY A 125 -6.00 5.07 -14.34
CA GLY A 125 -6.01 5.25 -12.89
C GLY A 125 -4.83 4.57 -12.17
N GLU A 126 -4.43 3.36 -12.59
CA GLU A 126 -3.24 2.68 -12.05
C GLU A 126 -1.94 3.42 -12.35
N GLY A 127 -1.87 4.14 -13.48
CA GLY A 127 -0.72 4.96 -13.84
C GLY A 127 -0.33 5.96 -12.75
N ILE A 128 -1.30 6.48 -11.99
CA ILE A 128 -1.07 7.38 -10.86
C ILE A 128 -0.19 6.70 -9.80
N ALA A 129 -0.52 5.47 -9.41
CA ALA A 129 0.24 4.70 -8.43
C ALA A 129 1.69 4.45 -8.89
N ILE A 130 1.88 4.15 -10.19
CA ILE A 130 3.22 3.95 -10.76
C ILE A 130 4.05 5.23 -10.69
N TYR A 131 3.45 6.39 -10.97
CA TYR A 131 4.16 7.66 -10.80
C TYR A 131 4.57 7.91 -9.35
N GLY A 132 3.71 7.60 -8.38
CA GLY A 132 4.04 7.68 -6.96
C GLY A 132 5.23 6.80 -6.57
N LEU A 133 5.26 5.57 -7.08
CA LEU A 133 6.37 4.63 -6.90
C LEU A 133 7.67 5.15 -7.51
N VAL A 134 7.63 5.69 -8.73
CA VAL A 134 8.79 6.25 -9.43
C VAL A 134 9.37 7.43 -8.65
N ILE A 135 8.52 8.34 -8.17
CA ILE A 135 8.96 9.48 -7.35
C ILE A 135 9.60 9.00 -6.05
N SER A 136 9.03 7.98 -5.38
CA SER A 136 9.65 7.39 -4.19
C SER A 136 11.02 6.80 -4.49
N PHE A 137 11.21 6.11 -5.63
CA PHE A 137 12.52 5.64 -6.04
C PHE A 137 13.50 6.79 -6.30
N MET A 138 13.06 7.87 -6.95
CA MET A 138 13.90 9.06 -7.15
C MET A 138 14.33 9.69 -5.83
N ILE A 139 13.44 9.75 -4.83
CA ILE A 139 13.76 10.27 -3.49
C ILE A 139 14.77 9.35 -2.78
N LEU A 140 14.62 8.02 -2.87
CA LEU A 140 15.51 7.08 -2.18
C LEU A 140 16.91 7.02 -2.80
N PHE A 141 16.99 7.12 -4.13
CA PHE A 141 18.24 7.05 -4.90
C PHE A 141 18.85 8.42 -5.25
N THR A 142 18.30 9.50 -4.69
CA THR A 142 18.95 10.81 -4.54
C THR A 142 19.80 10.81 -3.28
#